data_AF-A0A1F0UM32-F1
#
_entry.id   AF-A0A1F0UM32-F1
#
_cell.length_a   1.000
_cell.length_b   1.000
_cell.length_c   1.000
_cell.angle_alpha   90.00
_cell.angle_beta   90.00
_cell.angle_gamma   90.00
#
_symmetry.space_group_name_H-M   'P 1'
#
loop_
_entity.id
_entity.type
_entity.pdbx_description
1 polymer ?
#
loop_
_entity_poly.entity_id
_entity_poly.type
_entity_poly.pdbx_seq_one_letter_code
_entity_poly.pdbx_strand_id
1 'polypeptide(L)'
;MPSAPKFAIGVEPKQAIEFLRQKKMLASKVLVKEMHDSALARATTIARLTSLDMTKDIYQSLETAMREGKGFHAWKKKLVSEFERKGWIFGKDPSIRGIDGHLLADPKTGEYFGTPRRLNTIYRVNMQSAYSAARYQRLRDNVDNRPYWQYSAVGDARTRPAHLALSGKVYRYDDPFWATFYPPNGFNCRCTVIALGDRDLKRRGIDKPDDSSEFLVEVERPADKQGNREKTVGFKLPDGTVRVTDKGFDYNVGRLNYKPNLDLYPEKLAHAFATVEMKGGEFKHNFELLAKYVAEMKQTLSPDGKKLTADQMLQVRDSLTKNFKFAAGVLSAESKDLLKSKTGTVWLSDDTLIKQFNSRDGQDFGIDEYADLPDIVNSPDKIIVDEFGYQFYKDVNGKKLLAVLKVLSRENEIFVQSFRLVSDKQWKKAFKE
;
A
#
# COMPACT_ATOMS: atom_id res chain seq x y z
N MET A 1 -17.11 -29.65 11.06
CA MET A 1 -16.78 -28.21 11.15
C MET A 1 -15.34 -28.03 10.71
N PRO A 2 -15.03 -27.19 9.71
CA PRO A 2 -13.64 -26.88 9.38
C PRO A 2 -13.03 -26.14 10.57
N SER A 3 -11.95 -26.69 11.10
CA SER A 3 -11.20 -26.14 12.23
C SER A 3 -10.86 -24.68 11.99
N ALA A 4 -11.26 -23.80 12.92
CA ALA A 4 -10.76 -22.43 12.96
C ALA A 4 -9.23 -22.44 12.80
N PRO A 5 -8.63 -21.49 12.05
CA PRO A 5 -7.19 -21.44 11.87
C PRO A 5 -6.52 -21.40 13.25
N LYS A 6 -5.85 -22.51 13.60
CA LYS A 6 -5.04 -22.63 14.82
C LYS A 6 -3.81 -21.75 14.61
N PHE A 7 -3.87 -20.51 15.07
CA PHE A 7 -2.65 -19.78 15.37
C PHE A 7 -1.91 -20.58 16.45
N ALA A 8 -0.61 -20.81 16.28
CA ALA A 8 0.21 -21.36 17.35
C ALA A 8 0.07 -20.42 18.57
N ILE A 9 -0.61 -20.87 19.62
CA ILE A 9 -0.78 -20.12 20.86
C ILE A 9 0.63 -19.81 21.39
N GLY A 10 0.98 -18.54 21.52
CA GLY A 10 2.28 -18.10 22.07
C GLY A 10 3.32 -17.60 21.05
N VAL A 11 3.05 -17.65 19.73
CA VAL A 11 3.95 -17.03 18.74
C VAL A 11 3.54 -15.59 18.48
N GLU A 12 4.44 -14.65 18.74
CA GLU A 12 4.23 -13.22 18.49
C GLU A 12 3.99 -12.96 16.99
N PRO A 13 2.90 -12.25 16.60
CA PRO A 13 2.59 -11.97 15.20
C PRO A 13 3.45 -10.81 14.64
N LYS A 14 4.76 -11.04 14.50
CA LYS A 14 5.78 -10.04 14.14
C LYS A 14 5.40 -9.14 12.95
N GLN A 15 4.92 -9.73 11.86
CA GLN A 15 4.53 -8.99 10.65
C GLN A 15 3.33 -8.05 10.88
N ALA A 16 2.37 -8.44 11.72
CA ALA A 16 1.20 -7.63 12.04
C ALA A 16 1.58 -6.49 13.02
N ILE A 17 2.50 -6.76 13.94
CA ILE A 17 3.08 -5.76 14.84
C ILE A 17 3.86 -4.70 14.04
N GLU A 18 4.68 -5.15 13.09
CA GLU A 18 5.42 -4.25 12.20
C GLU A 18 4.49 -3.37 11.37
N PHE A 19 3.36 -3.89 10.88
CA PHE A 19 2.34 -3.07 10.23
C PHE A 19 1.85 -1.91 11.12
N LEU A 20 1.51 -2.19 12.39
CA LEU A 20 1.04 -1.18 13.33
C LEU A 20 2.12 -0.15 13.65
N ARG A 21 3.38 -0.60 13.79
CA ARG A 21 4.53 0.28 13.98
C ARG A 21 4.71 1.22 12.79
N GLN A 22 4.63 0.72 11.56
CA GLN A 22 4.74 1.55 10.36
C GLN A 22 3.59 2.54 10.24
N LYS A 23 2.34 2.14 10.55
CA LYS A 23 1.22 3.08 10.61
C LYS A 23 1.47 4.23 11.60
N LYS A 24 1.99 3.92 12.79
CA LYS A 24 2.39 4.94 13.78
C LYS A 24 3.42 5.93 13.21
N MET A 25 4.45 5.41 12.54
CA MET A 25 5.49 6.24 11.92
C MET A 25 4.93 7.11 10.79
N LEU A 26 4.06 6.56 9.94
CA LEU A 26 3.42 7.29 8.85
C LEU A 26 2.46 8.36 9.36
N ALA A 27 1.65 8.06 10.38
CA ALA A 27 0.78 9.05 11.02
C ALA A 27 1.59 10.25 11.56
N SER A 28 2.80 10.01 12.06
CA SER A 28 3.73 11.06 12.49
C SER A 28 4.21 11.95 11.35
N LYS A 29 4.29 11.44 10.12
CA LYS A 29 4.65 12.25 8.96
C LYS A 29 3.46 13.01 8.40
N VAL A 30 2.29 12.37 8.36
CA VAL A 30 1.08 12.94 7.76
C VAL A 30 0.49 14.06 8.64
N LEU A 31 0.37 13.83 9.94
CA LEU A 31 -0.25 14.82 10.84
C LEU A 31 0.67 16.02 11.10
N VAL A 32 2.00 15.85 11.09
CA VAL A 32 2.94 16.98 11.16
C VAL A 32 2.89 17.86 9.91
N LYS A 33 2.45 17.30 8.77
CA LYS A 33 2.35 18.01 7.49
C LYS A 33 0.92 18.44 7.14
N GLU A 34 -0.03 18.25 8.07
CA GLU A 34 -1.46 18.59 7.94
C GLU A 34 -2.11 18.23 6.57
N MET A 35 -1.88 17.00 6.10
CA MET A 35 -2.44 16.50 4.83
C MET A 35 -3.75 15.72 5.04
N HIS A 36 -4.78 16.36 5.61
CA HIS A 36 -5.98 15.69 6.15
C HIS A 36 -6.76 14.81 5.15
N ASP A 37 -6.74 15.13 3.85
CA ASP A 37 -7.49 14.41 2.82
C ASP A 37 -6.64 13.56 1.86
N SER A 38 -5.33 13.47 2.12
CA SER A 38 -4.42 12.67 1.28
C SER A 38 -4.78 11.18 1.28
N ALA A 39 -4.44 10.49 0.19
CA ALA A 39 -4.59 9.04 0.13
C ALA A 39 -3.80 8.32 1.25
N LEU A 40 -2.59 8.80 1.58
CA LEU A 40 -1.81 8.29 2.70
C LEU A 40 -2.46 8.59 4.06
N ALA A 41 -3.06 9.78 4.25
CA ALA A 41 -3.79 10.09 5.48
C ALA A 41 -4.96 9.14 5.66
N ARG A 42 -5.79 8.94 4.62
CA ARG A 42 -6.91 7.99 4.68
C ARG A 42 -6.47 6.57 5.06
N ALA A 43 -5.27 6.16 4.65
CA ALA A 43 -4.71 4.86 5.01
C ALA A 43 -4.13 4.78 6.44
N THR A 44 -3.72 5.90 7.03
CA THR A 44 -2.86 5.92 8.23
C THR A 44 -3.40 6.73 9.41
N THR A 45 -4.44 7.54 9.24
CA THR A 45 -5.06 8.33 10.32
C THR A 45 -6.34 7.69 10.85
N ILE A 46 -6.78 8.15 12.02
CA ILE A 46 -8.06 7.80 12.61
C ILE A 46 -9.02 8.94 12.30
N ALA A 47 -10.20 8.63 11.75
CA ALA A 47 -11.18 9.65 11.38
C ALA A 47 -11.50 10.57 12.58
N ARG A 48 -11.53 11.89 12.34
CA ARG A 48 -11.77 12.93 13.37
C ARG A 48 -10.77 12.86 14.53
N LEU A 49 -9.50 12.63 14.22
CA LEU A 49 -8.40 12.75 15.16
C LEU A 49 -7.24 13.46 14.48
N THR A 50 -7.08 14.75 14.78
CA THR A 50 -5.96 15.55 14.27
C THR A 50 -4.80 15.59 15.25
N SER A 51 -5.04 15.32 16.54
CA SER A 51 -3.98 15.17 17.53
C SER A 51 -3.01 14.02 17.21
N LEU A 52 -1.77 14.40 16.93
CA LEU A 52 -0.68 13.45 16.67
C LEU A 52 -0.34 12.62 17.92
N ASP A 53 -0.34 13.25 19.10
CA ASP A 53 0.01 12.59 20.36
C ASP A 53 -0.99 11.46 20.63
N MET A 54 -2.30 11.71 20.48
CA MET A 54 -3.33 10.68 20.67
C MET A 54 -3.16 9.56 19.65
N THR A 55 -2.93 9.93 18.39
CA THR A 55 -2.83 8.97 17.30
C THR A 55 -1.66 8.01 17.55
N LYS A 56 -0.50 8.55 17.99
CA LYS A 56 0.66 7.76 18.38
C LYS A 56 0.35 6.86 19.57
N ASP A 57 -0.32 7.37 20.59
CA ASP A 57 -0.69 6.61 21.79
C ASP A 57 -1.65 5.46 21.46
N ILE A 58 -2.65 5.72 20.62
CA ILE A 58 -3.58 4.69 20.14
C ILE A 58 -2.81 3.61 19.39
N TYR A 59 -1.97 3.96 18.41
CA TYR A 59 -1.20 2.96 17.68
C TYR A 59 -0.21 2.19 18.57
N GLN A 60 0.46 2.86 19.51
CA GLN A 60 1.34 2.21 20.48
C GLN A 60 0.56 1.23 21.38
N SER A 61 -0.64 1.61 21.80
CA SER A 61 -1.49 0.76 22.62
C SER A 61 -2.02 -0.46 21.84
N LEU A 62 -2.30 -0.30 20.54
CA LEU A 62 -2.68 -1.40 19.64
C LEU A 62 -1.52 -2.37 19.40
N GLU A 63 -0.31 -1.84 19.13
CA GLU A 63 0.91 -2.65 19.00
C GLU A 63 1.13 -3.48 20.27
N THR A 64 1.00 -2.84 21.44
CA THR A 64 1.15 -3.49 22.74
C THR A 64 0.07 -4.54 22.99
N ALA A 65 -1.19 -4.23 22.66
CA ALA A 65 -2.27 -5.20 22.80
C ALA A 65 -2.09 -6.40 21.87
N MET A 66 -1.59 -6.19 20.65
CA MET A 66 -1.31 -7.28 19.71
C MET A 66 -0.17 -8.17 20.21
N ARG A 67 0.93 -7.58 20.69
CA ARG A 67 2.07 -8.32 21.28
C ARG A 67 1.66 -9.13 22.51
N GLU A 68 0.85 -8.54 23.39
CA GLU A 68 0.40 -9.16 24.64
C GLU A 68 -0.85 -10.05 24.48
N GLY A 69 -1.40 -10.17 23.26
CA GLY A 69 -2.63 -10.95 23.01
C GLY A 69 -3.89 -10.40 23.70
N LYS A 70 -3.93 -9.11 24.02
CA LYS A 70 -5.04 -8.48 24.76
C LYS A 70 -6.25 -8.23 23.87
N GLY A 71 -7.41 -8.74 24.29
CA GLY A 71 -8.70 -8.44 23.66
C GLY A 71 -9.18 -7.00 23.90
N PHE A 72 -10.22 -6.60 23.16
CA PHE A 72 -10.76 -5.24 23.13
C PHE A 72 -11.06 -4.64 24.51
N HIS A 73 -11.75 -5.37 25.40
CA HIS A 73 -12.17 -4.83 26.70
C HIS A 73 -10.97 -4.47 27.60
N ALA A 74 -9.97 -5.35 27.65
CA ALA A 74 -8.75 -5.12 28.41
C ALA A 74 -7.93 -3.95 27.81
N TRP A 75 -7.82 -3.91 26.48
CA TRP A 75 -7.17 -2.78 25.78
C TRP A 75 -7.89 -1.46 26.03
N LYS A 76 -9.23 -1.41 25.90
CA LYS A 76 -10.04 -0.20 26.13
C LYS A 76 -9.83 0.33 27.54
N LYS A 77 -9.91 -0.54 28.55
CA LYS A 77 -9.68 -0.14 29.95
C LYS A 77 -8.30 0.47 30.13
N LYS A 78 -7.25 -0.19 29.64
CA LYS A 78 -5.86 0.30 29.76
C LYS A 78 -5.65 1.64 29.05
N LEU A 79 -6.15 1.77 27.82
CA LEU A 79 -6.01 2.99 27.03
C LEU A 79 -6.75 4.16 27.66
N VAL A 80 -8.00 3.97 28.11
CA VAL A 80 -8.77 5.05 28.75
C VAL A 80 -8.11 5.48 30.07
N SER A 81 -7.59 4.54 30.88
CA SER A 81 -6.81 4.89 32.07
C SER A 81 -5.48 5.60 31.75
N GLU A 82 -4.93 5.42 30.55
CA GLU A 82 -3.77 6.20 30.09
C GLU A 82 -4.19 7.62 29.66
N PHE A 83 -5.29 7.75 28.93
CA PHE A 83 -5.88 9.04 28.60
C PHE A 83 -6.23 9.87 29.85
N GLU A 84 -6.80 9.24 30.87
CA GLU A 84 -7.07 9.90 32.15
C GLU A 84 -5.79 10.46 32.78
N ARG A 85 -4.74 9.62 32.89
CA ARG A 85 -3.44 10.04 33.44
C ARG A 85 -2.78 11.16 32.65
N LYS A 86 -3.02 11.23 31.34
CA LYS A 86 -2.48 12.28 30.47
C LYS A 86 -3.34 13.55 30.46
N GLY A 87 -4.51 13.55 31.13
CA GLY A 87 -5.43 14.69 31.16
C GLY A 87 -6.37 14.80 29.95
N TRP A 88 -6.58 13.71 29.21
CA TRP A 88 -7.35 13.68 27.97
C TRP A 88 -8.85 13.41 28.19
N ILE A 89 -9.23 13.22 29.45
CA ILE A 89 -10.62 13.08 29.87
C ILE A 89 -11.02 14.39 30.54
N PHE A 90 -11.91 15.15 29.90
CA PHE A 90 -12.36 16.44 30.43
C PHE A 90 -13.74 16.37 31.10
N GLY A 91 -14.46 15.26 30.95
CA GLY A 91 -15.79 15.11 31.51
C GLY A 91 -16.39 13.72 31.33
N LYS A 92 -17.66 13.61 31.73
CA LYS A 92 -18.49 12.42 31.53
C LYS A 92 -19.85 12.82 30.97
N ASP A 93 -20.33 12.09 29.99
CA ASP A 93 -21.71 12.14 29.52
C ASP A 93 -22.62 11.44 30.55
N PRO A 94 -23.52 12.17 31.23
CA PRO A 94 -24.37 11.60 32.27
C PRO A 94 -25.37 10.56 31.72
N SER A 95 -25.65 10.58 30.41
CA SER A 95 -26.54 9.61 29.76
C SER A 95 -25.86 8.25 29.50
N ILE A 96 -24.54 8.15 29.67
CA ILE A 96 -23.76 6.96 29.36
C ILE A 96 -23.03 6.46 30.62
N ARG A 97 -23.37 5.25 31.06
CA ARG A 97 -22.73 4.64 32.23
C ARG A 97 -21.34 4.08 31.93
N GLY A 98 -20.48 4.14 32.94
CA GLY A 98 -19.17 3.48 32.96
C GLY A 98 -18.13 4.13 32.05
N ILE A 99 -17.14 3.34 31.63
CA ILE A 99 -15.98 3.81 30.84
C ILE A 99 -16.43 4.48 29.52
N ASP A 100 -17.55 4.06 28.94
CA ASP A 100 -18.04 4.61 27.68
C ASP A 100 -18.65 6.00 27.80
N GLY A 101 -18.87 6.51 29.02
CA GLY A 101 -19.35 7.87 29.25
C GLY A 101 -18.24 8.91 29.31
N HIS A 102 -16.96 8.54 29.35
CA HIS A 102 -15.88 9.51 29.33
C HIS A 102 -15.91 10.35 28.04
N LEU A 103 -15.65 11.65 28.18
CA LEU A 103 -15.51 12.57 27.07
C LEU A 103 -14.02 12.82 26.84
N LEU A 104 -13.55 12.49 25.64
CA LEU A 104 -12.14 12.57 25.26
C LEU A 104 -11.89 13.87 24.50
N ALA A 105 -10.93 14.67 24.96
CA ALA A 105 -10.43 15.83 24.25
C ALA A 105 -8.92 16.01 24.45
N ASP A 106 -8.25 16.60 23.46
CA ASP A 106 -6.86 16.99 23.60
C ASP A 106 -6.77 18.24 24.51
N PRO A 107 -6.07 18.18 25.66
CA PRO A 107 -5.99 19.30 26.59
C PRO A 107 -5.20 20.50 26.04
N LYS A 108 -4.36 20.31 25.01
CA LYS A 108 -3.57 21.40 24.40
C LYS A 108 -4.38 22.19 23.39
N THR A 109 -5.18 21.50 22.58
CA THR A 109 -5.88 22.10 21.43
C THR A 109 -7.38 22.27 21.68
N GLY A 110 -7.94 21.60 22.68
CA GLY A 110 -9.38 21.53 22.90
C GLY A 110 -10.12 20.63 21.90
N GLU A 111 -9.41 19.89 21.04
CA GLU A 111 -10.01 19.02 20.03
C GLU A 111 -10.84 17.91 20.69
N TYR A 112 -12.15 17.86 20.41
CA TYR A 112 -13.06 16.85 20.95
C TYR A 112 -13.10 15.59 20.07
N PHE A 113 -12.78 14.44 20.67
CA PHE A 113 -12.67 13.15 19.97
C PHE A 113 -13.91 12.25 20.13
N GLY A 114 -14.81 12.59 21.04
CA GLY A 114 -16.01 11.81 21.34
C GLY A 114 -15.87 10.92 22.56
N THR A 115 -16.63 9.82 22.55
CA THR A 115 -16.65 8.83 23.64
C THR A 115 -15.85 7.57 23.31
N PRO A 116 -15.40 6.81 24.32
CA PRO A 116 -14.73 5.51 24.15
C PRO A 116 -15.50 4.46 23.35
N ARG A 117 -16.79 4.66 23.05
CA ARG A 117 -17.57 3.81 22.13
C ARG A 117 -16.90 3.65 20.77
N ARG A 118 -16.23 4.70 20.25
CA ARG A 118 -15.52 4.66 18.97
C ARG A 118 -14.29 3.75 18.99
N LEU A 119 -13.71 3.50 20.18
CA LEU A 119 -12.51 2.68 20.33
C LEU A 119 -12.72 1.25 19.85
N ASN A 120 -13.95 0.71 19.90
CA ASN A 120 -14.25 -0.62 19.37
C ASN A 120 -13.97 -0.70 17.86
N THR A 121 -14.47 0.27 17.09
CA THR A 121 -14.24 0.33 15.65
C THR A 121 -12.75 0.51 15.35
N ILE A 122 -12.07 1.41 16.08
CA ILE A 122 -10.63 1.67 15.91
C ILE A 122 -9.82 0.40 16.14
N TYR A 123 -10.07 -0.30 17.25
CA TYR A 123 -9.41 -1.56 17.56
C TYR A 123 -9.67 -2.60 16.49
N ARG A 124 -10.94 -2.87 16.18
CA ARG A 124 -11.29 -3.94 15.24
C ARG A 124 -10.71 -3.69 13.85
N VAL A 125 -10.86 -2.49 13.31
CA VAL A 125 -10.36 -2.15 11.96
C VAL A 125 -8.84 -2.27 11.91
N ASN A 126 -8.11 -1.66 12.85
CA ASN A 126 -6.65 -1.68 12.78
C ASN A 126 -6.05 -3.06 13.07
N MET A 127 -6.59 -3.80 14.05
CA MET A 127 -6.13 -5.17 14.31
C MET A 127 -6.38 -6.06 13.10
N GLN A 128 -7.53 -5.92 12.44
CA GLN A 128 -7.86 -6.68 11.26
C GLN A 128 -7.00 -6.32 10.05
N SER A 129 -6.78 -5.02 9.79
CA SER A 129 -5.85 -4.55 8.76
C SER A 129 -4.45 -5.10 8.98
N ALA A 130 -3.97 -5.09 10.23
CA ALA A 130 -2.66 -5.64 10.59
C ALA A 130 -2.55 -7.15 10.31
N TYR A 131 -3.56 -7.94 10.70
CA TYR A 131 -3.59 -9.36 10.36
C TYR A 131 -3.71 -9.61 8.85
N SER A 132 -4.44 -8.78 8.13
CA SER A 132 -4.59 -8.90 6.67
C SER A 132 -3.30 -8.55 5.93
N ALA A 133 -2.59 -7.52 6.37
CA ALA A 133 -1.28 -7.15 5.82
C ALA A 133 -0.22 -8.23 6.10
N ALA A 134 -0.20 -8.78 7.32
CA ALA A 134 0.65 -9.92 7.65
C ALA A 134 0.31 -11.16 6.82
N ARG A 135 -0.97 -11.40 6.55
CA ARG A 135 -1.41 -12.46 5.64
C ARG A 135 -0.90 -12.19 4.23
N TYR A 136 -1.03 -10.97 3.72
CA TYR A 136 -0.57 -10.59 2.38
C TYR A 136 0.91 -10.93 2.20
N GLN A 137 1.75 -10.56 3.16
CA GLN A 137 3.18 -10.91 3.16
C GLN A 137 3.39 -12.43 3.05
N ARG A 138 2.76 -13.22 3.92
CA ARG A 138 2.87 -14.69 3.86
C ARG A 138 2.34 -15.30 2.56
N LEU A 139 1.30 -14.71 1.98
CA LEU A 139 0.77 -15.17 0.70
C LEU A 139 1.75 -14.85 -0.44
N ARG A 140 2.33 -13.64 -0.43
CA ARG A 140 3.34 -13.21 -1.39
C ARG A 140 4.63 -14.04 -1.30
N ASP A 141 5.05 -14.41 -0.09
CA ASP A 141 6.24 -15.27 0.12
C ASP A 141 6.04 -16.71 -0.39
N ASN A 142 4.80 -17.11 -0.72
CA ASN A 142 4.47 -18.47 -1.14
C ASN A 142 3.79 -18.52 -2.51
N VAL A 143 3.92 -17.47 -3.33
CA VAL A 143 3.29 -17.42 -4.66
C VAL A 143 3.84 -18.49 -5.61
N ASP A 144 5.09 -18.92 -5.44
CA ASP A 144 5.69 -19.97 -6.26
C ASP A 144 4.94 -21.30 -6.15
N ASN A 145 4.41 -21.62 -4.96
CA ASN A 145 3.65 -22.85 -4.72
C ASN A 145 2.12 -22.63 -4.77
N ARG A 146 1.67 -21.40 -4.47
CA ARG A 146 0.26 -21.05 -4.36
C ARG A 146 -0.03 -19.71 -5.04
N PRO A 147 0.10 -19.63 -6.38
CA PRO A 147 0.00 -18.39 -7.12
C PRO A 147 -1.44 -17.88 -7.26
N TYR A 148 -2.44 -18.69 -6.93
CA TYR A 148 -3.85 -18.32 -7.10
C TYR A 148 -4.47 -17.98 -5.76
N TRP A 149 -5.18 -16.86 -5.72
CA TRP A 149 -5.82 -16.37 -4.51
C TRP A 149 -7.32 -16.40 -4.67
N GLN A 150 -8.01 -16.82 -3.62
CA GLN A 150 -9.47 -16.83 -3.55
C GLN A 150 -9.95 -15.82 -2.52
N TYR A 151 -10.87 -14.94 -2.95
CA TYR A 151 -11.58 -14.07 -2.03
C TYR A 151 -12.54 -14.92 -1.19
N SER A 152 -12.45 -14.82 0.13
CA SER A 152 -13.23 -15.63 1.07
C SER A 152 -14.01 -14.74 2.02
N ALA A 153 -15.33 -14.68 1.82
CA ALA A 153 -16.23 -14.09 2.81
C ALA A 153 -16.58 -15.13 3.90
N VAL A 154 -16.93 -14.66 5.10
CA VAL A 154 -17.32 -15.56 6.21
C VAL A 154 -18.61 -16.31 5.87
N GLY A 155 -19.53 -15.67 5.14
CA GLY A 155 -20.80 -16.29 4.73
C GLY A 155 -21.85 -16.40 5.85
N ASP A 156 -21.64 -15.74 7.00
CA ASP A 156 -22.66 -15.64 8.05
C ASP A 156 -23.65 -14.47 7.78
N ALA A 157 -24.73 -14.40 8.55
CA ALA A 157 -25.76 -13.34 8.44
C ALA A 157 -25.22 -11.91 8.65
N ARG A 158 -23.99 -11.75 9.15
CA ARG A 158 -23.31 -10.46 9.35
C ARG A 158 -22.35 -10.14 8.19
N THR A 159 -22.28 -10.97 7.17
CA THR A 159 -21.52 -10.72 5.95
C THR A 159 -22.37 -9.86 5.04
N ARG A 160 -21.83 -8.72 4.58
CA ARG A 160 -22.55 -7.84 3.66
C ARG A 160 -22.80 -8.59 2.33
N PRO A 161 -23.99 -8.46 1.72
CA PRO A 161 -24.26 -9.04 0.40
C PRO A 161 -23.21 -8.65 -0.64
N ALA A 162 -22.75 -7.40 -0.61
CA ALA A 162 -21.71 -6.92 -1.51
C ALA A 162 -20.39 -7.69 -1.41
N HIS A 163 -19.98 -8.09 -0.19
CA HIS A 163 -18.77 -8.87 0.02
C HIS A 163 -19.00 -10.36 -0.29
N LEU A 164 -20.19 -10.86 0.02
CA LEU A 164 -20.56 -12.25 -0.29
C LEU A 164 -20.56 -12.50 -1.81
N ALA A 165 -20.97 -11.51 -2.61
CA ALA A 165 -20.94 -11.58 -4.07
C ALA A 165 -19.52 -11.72 -4.66
N LEU A 166 -18.49 -11.32 -3.92
CA LEU A 166 -17.08 -11.53 -4.28
C LEU A 166 -16.54 -12.88 -3.79
N SER A 167 -17.25 -13.55 -2.89
CA SER A 167 -16.80 -14.82 -2.30
C SER A 167 -16.66 -15.90 -3.37
N GLY A 168 -15.52 -16.60 -3.32
CA GLY A 168 -15.21 -17.67 -4.25
C GLY A 168 -14.46 -17.21 -5.51
N LYS A 169 -14.44 -15.91 -5.84
CA LYS A 169 -13.66 -15.39 -6.98
C LYS A 169 -12.18 -15.75 -6.81
N VAL A 170 -11.59 -16.30 -7.87
CA VAL A 170 -10.21 -16.78 -7.90
C VAL A 170 -9.45 -16.05 -9.00
N TYR A 171 -8.36 -15.40 -8.62
CA TYR A 171 -7.47 -14.71 -9.54
C TYR A 171 -6.02 -15.04 -9.20
N ARG A 172 -5.09 -14.81 -10.13
CA ARG A 172 -3.65 -14.88 -9.80
C ARG A 172 -3.29 -13.78 -8.79
N TYR A 173 -2.24 -13.97 -8.00
CA TYR A 173 -1.87 -13.05 -6.91
C TYR A 173 -1.56 -11.60 -7.36
N ASP A 174 -1.16 -11.43 -8.62
CA ASP A 174 -0.80 -10.18 -9.28
C ASP A 174 -1.92 -9.66 -10.19
N ASP A 175 -3.12 -10.24 -10.12
CA ASP A 175 -4.28 -9.74 -10.83
C ASP A 175 -4.73 -8.37 -10.26
N PRO A 176 -5.20 -7.43 -11.10
CA PRO A 176 -5.55 -6.09 -10.66
C PRO A 176 -6.72 -6.03 -9.67
N PHE A 177 -7.54 -7.09 -9.55
CA PHE A 177 -8.55 -7.21 -8.50
C PHE A 177 -7.99 -6.96 -7.11
N TRP A 178 -6.79 -7.48 -6.82
CA TRP A 178 -6.19 -7.39 -5.49
C TRP A 178 -5.74 -5.97 -5.15
N ALA A 179 -5.48 -5.11 -6.14
CA ALA A 179 -5.10 -3.72 -5.91
C ALA A 179 -6.19 -2.95 -5.15
N THR A 180 -7.47 -3.28 -5.38
CA THR A 180 -8.62 -2.61 -4.77
C THR A 180 -9.37 -3.48 -3.76
N PHE A 181 -9.59 -4.77 -4.07
CA PHE A 181 -10.51 -5.64 -3.34
C PHE A 181 -9.82 -6.60 -2.37
N TYR A 182 -8.52 -6.45 -2.11
CA TYR A 182 -7.83 -7.22 -1.07
C TYR A 182 -8.35 -6.79 0.33
N PRO A 183 -8.95 -7.69 1.13
CA PRO A 183 -9.58 -7.34 2.40
C PRO A 183 -8.65 -6.62 3.40
N PRO A 184 -9.21 -5.77 4.29
CA PRO A 184 -10.63 -5.53 4.50
C PRO A 184 -11.22 -4.53 3.50
N ASN A 185 -12.41 -4.84 2.98
CA ASN A 185 -13.12 -3.97 2.01
C ASN A 185 -14.09 -2.99 2.70
N GLY A 186 -13.99 -2.83 4.01
CA GLY A 186 -14.89 -1.96 4.76
C GLY A 186 -14.86 -2.12 6.27
N PHE A 187 -15.61 -1.27 6.97
CA PHE A 187 -15.69 -1.31 8.43
C PHE A 187 -16.22 -2.67 8.91
N ASN A 188 -15.55 -3.30 9.87
CA ASN A 188 -15.91 -4.62 10.39
C ASN A 188 -15.92 -5.77 9.35
N CYS A 189 -15.29 -5.59 8.18
CA CYS A 189 -15.21 -6.59 7.13
C CYS A 189 -14.39 -7.81 7.56
N ARG A 190 -15.01 -8.99 7.72
CA ARG A 190 -14.31 -10.23 8.15
C ARG A 190 -13.81 -11.12 7.01
N CYS A 191 -13.74 -10.58 5.79
CA CYS A 191 -13.29 -11.34 4.64
C CYS A 191 -11.78 -11.58 4.70
N THR A 192 -11.32 -12.62 4.01
CA THR A 192 -9.91 -13.02 3.95
C THR A 192 -9.56 -13.54 2.56
N VAL A 193 -8.30 -13.94 2.39
CA VAL A 193 -7.78 -14.54 1.16
C VAL A 193 -7.22 -15.92 1.47
N ILE A 194 -7.56 -16.88 0.62
CA ILE A 194 -7.06 -18.26 0.65
C ILE A 194 -6.14 -18.45 -0.55
N ALA A 195 -4.92 -18.92 -0.32
CA ALA A 195 -3.99 -19.24 -1.40
C ALA A 195 -4.16 -20.70 -1.86
N LEU A 196 -4.22 -20.88 -3.17
CA LEU A 196 -4.53 -22.09 -3.91
C LEU A 196 -3.36 -22.38 -4.86
N GLY A 197 -3.04 -23.67 -5.02
CA GLY A 197 -2.12 -24.15 -6.05
C GLY A 197 -2.86 -24.88 -7.17
N ASP A 198 -2.13 -25.38 -8.17
CA ASP A 198 -2.71 -26.07 -9.33
C ASP A 198 -3.62 -27.25 -8.95
N ARG A 199 -3.23 -28.03 -7.94
CA ARG A 199 -4.03 -29.17 -7.44
C ARG A 199 -5.37 -28.71 -6.87
N ASP A 200 -5.41 -27.53 -6.25
CA ASP A 200 -6.63 -26.96 -5.68
C ASP A 200 -7.56 -26.47 -6.80
N LEU A 201 -7.01 -25.89 -7.87
CA LEU A 201 -7.79 -25.48 -9.06
C LEU A 201 -8.37 -26.69 -9.80
N LYS A 202 -7.55 -27.71 -10.08
CA LYS A 202 -7.98 -28.96 -10.74
C LYS A 202 -9.12 -29.63 -9.97
N ARG A 203 -9.03 -29.70 -8.63
CA ARG A 203 -10.10 -30.25 -7.77
C ARG A 203 -11.41 -29.46 -7.89
N ARG A 204 -11.35 -28.18 -8.23
CA ARG A 204 -12.50 -27.30 -8.41
C ARG A 204 -12.99 -27.23 -9.86
N GLY A 205 -12.37 -27.96 -10.79
CA GLY A 205 -12.69 -27.88 -12.22
C GLY A 205 -12.34 -26.53 -12.84
N ILE A 206 -11.33 -25.84 -12.30
CA ILE A 206 -10.83 -24.57 -12.83
C ILE A 206 -9.53 -24.86 -13.59
N ASP A 207 -9.57 -24.76 -14.91
CA ASP A 207 -8.38 -25.02 -15.75
C ASP A 207 -7.38 -23.86 -15.70
N LYS A 208 -7.87 -22.62 -15.65
CA LYS A 208 -7.09 -21.40 -15.44
C LYS A 208 -7.89 -20.40 -14.60
N PRO A 209 -7.25 -19.58 -13.75
CA PRO A 209 -7.95 -18.47 -13.10
C PRO A 209 -8.42 -17.46 -14.17
N ASP A 210 -9.51 -16.77 -13.87
CA ASP A 210 -10.01 -15.67 -14.69
C ASP A 210 -9.03 -14.48 -14.66
N ASP A 211 -9.22 -13.53 -15.57
CA ASP A 211 -8.58 -12.20 -15.56
C ASP A 211 -9.63 -11.18 -15.13
N SER A 212 -9.35 -10.41 -14.08
CA SER A 212 -10.34 -9.47 -13.56
C SER A 212 -10.46 -8.18 -14.36
N SER A 213 -9.55 -7.91 -15.31
CA SER A 213 -9.33 -6.57 -15.88
C SER A 213 -10.59 -5.97 -16.49
N GLU A 214 -11.35 -6.75 -17.26
CA GLU A 214 -12.58 -6.28 -17.93
C GLU A 214 -13.76 -6.05 -16.96
N PHE A 215 -13.66 -6.55 -15.73
CA PHE A 215 -14.68 -6.38 -14.70
C PHE A 215 -14.41 -5.17 -13.80
N LEU A 216 -13.22 -4.57 -13.87
CA LEU A 216 -12.89 -3.37 -13.11
C LEU A 216 -13.38 -2.13 -13.84
N VAL A 217 -14.29 -1.39 -13.20
CA VAL A 217 -14.94 -0.21 -13.79
C VAL A 217 -14.81 0.99 -12.86
N GLU A 218 -14.61 2.18 -13.42
CA GLU A 218 -14.67 3.41 -12.64
C GLU A 218 -16.13 3.75 -12.31
N VAL A 219 -16.39 4.03 -11.03
CA VAL A 219 -17.71 4.42 -10.56
C VAL A 219 -17.62 5.58 -9.58
N GLU A 220 -18.66 6.40 -9.54
CA GLU A 220 -18.83 7.44 -8.54
C GLU A 220 -19.61 6.88 -7.34
N ARG A 221 -19.08 7.09 -6.13
CA ARG A 221 -19.80 6.69 -4.91
C ARG A 221 -21.01 7.59 -4.66
N PRO A 222 -22.04 7.07 -3.96
CA PRO A 222 -23.10 7.92 -3.43
C PRO A 222 -22.51 9.07 -2.61
N ALA A 223 -23.14 10.24 -2.72
CA ALA A 223 -22.72 11.43 -1.98
C ALA A 223 -22.67 11.15 -0.47
N ASP A 224 -21.61 11.61 0.19
CA ASP A 224 -21.53 11.53 1.63
C ASP A 224 -22.46 12.55 2.32
N LYS A 225 -22.47 12.58 3.65
CA LYS A 225 -23.33 13.48 4.43
C LYS A 225 -23.10 14.97 4.15
N GLN A 226 -21.97 15.33 3.55
CA GLN A 226 -21.61 16.70 3.18
C GLN A 226 -21.88 16.98 1.70
N GLY A 227 -22.45 16.01 0.96
CA GLY A 227 -22.71 16.13 -0.47
C GLY A 227 -21.50 15.79 -1.34
N ASN A 228 -20.33 15.45 -0.75
CA ASN A 228 -19.13 15.17 -1.51
C ASN A 228 -19.24 13.82 -2.22
N ARG A 229 -18.79 13.76 -3.47
CA ARG A 229 -18.69 12.54 -4.26
C ARG A 229 -17.23 12.20 -4.53
N GLU A 230 -16.92 10.92 -4.59
CA GLU A 230 -15.58 10.45 -4.95
C GLU A 230 -15.67 9.33 -5.98
N LYS A 231 -14.75 9.35 -6.94
CA LYS A 231 -14.53 8.25 -7.88
C LYS A 231 -13.78 7.12 -7.19
N THR A 232 -14.09 5.89 -7.56
CA THR A 232 -13.44 4.68 -7.05
C THR A 232 -13.50 3.57 -8.09
N VAL A 233 -12.81 2.45 -7.83
CA VAL A 233 -12.86 1.24 -8.65
C VAL A 233 -13.96 0.33 -8.13
N GLY A 234 -14.88 -0.05 -9.02
CA GLY A 234 -15.92 -1.03 -8.81
C GLY A 234 -15.64 -2.33 -9.55
N PHE A 235 -16.19 -3.43 -9.05
CA PHE A 235 -16.14 -4.74 -9.68
C PHE A 235 -17.53 -5.08 -10.26
N LYS A 236 -17.63 -5.16 -11.59
CA LYS A 236 -18.85 -5.47 -12.34
C LYS A 236 -19.08 -6.98 -12.35
N LEU A 237 -20.23 -7.40 -11.85
CA LEU A 237 -20.66 -8.80 -11.83
C LEU A 237 -21.38 -9.19 -13.13
N PRO A 238 -21.51 -10.50 -13.43
CA PRO A 238 -22.23 -10.98 -14.60
C PRO A 238 -23.70 -10.53 -14.67
N ASP A 239 -24.33 -10.28 -13.52
CA ASP A 239 -25.69 -9.73 -13.43
C ASP A 239 -25.78 -8.23 -13.76
N GLY A 240 -24.66 -7.61 -14.15
CA GLY A 240 -24.55 -6.19 -14.47
C GLY A 240 -24.37 -5.29 -13.24
N THR A 241 -24.52 -5.81 -12.02
CA THR A 241 -24.40 -5.01 -10.81
C THR A 241 -22.94 -4.76 -10.44
N VAL A 242 -22.65 -3.61 -9.83
CA VAL A 242 -21.28 -3.23 -9.43
C VAL A 242 -21.11 -3.35 -7.92
N ARG A 243 -19.94 -3.83 -7.49
CA ARG A 243 -19.52 -3.89 -6.08
C ARG A 243 -18.38 -2.93 -5.84
N VAL A 244 -18.49 -2.14 -4.78
CA VAL A 244 -17.45 -1.21 -4.34
C VAL A 244 -17.06 -1.52 -2.89
N THR A 245 -15.81 -1.26 -2.51
CA THR A 245 -15.37 -1.26 -1.11
C THR A 245 -16.01 -0.10 -0.33
N ASP A 246 -15.90 -0.01 0.99
CA ASP A 246 -16.29 1.24 1.70
C ASP A 246 -15.27 2.37 1.40
N LYS A 247 -15.67 3.65 1.55
CA LYS A 247 -14.75 4.81 1.45
C LYS A 247 -13.55 4.62 2.38
N GLY A 248 -12.33 4.74 1.83
CA GLY A 248 -11.08 4.53 2.56
C GLY A 248 -10.64 3.06 2.69
N PHE A 249 -11.25 2.14 1.94
CA PHE A 249 -10.86 0.73 1.85
C PHE A 249 -10.65 0.28 0.39
N ASP A 250 -10.57 1.21 -0.54
CA ASP A 250 -10.30 1.04 -1.97
C ASP A 250 -8.80 0.95 -2.26
N TYR A 251 -8.08 0.15 -1.48
CA TYR A 251 -6.67 -0.14 -1.68
C TYR A 251 -6.25 -1.43 -1.00
N ASN A 252 -5.20 -2.05 -1.53
CA ASN A 252 -4.57 -3.21 -0.92
C ASN A 252 -3.81 -2.83 0.37
N VAL A 253 -4.41 -3.12 1.53
CA VAL A 253 -3.79 -2.82 2.82
C VAL A 253 -2.44 -3.51 3.03
N GLY A 254 -2.21 -4.65 2.38
CA GLY A 254 -0.95 -5.37 2.45
C GLY A 254 0.21 -4.62 1.79
N ARG A 255 -0.06 -3.79 0.78
CA ARG A 255 0.99 -3.04 0.06
C ARG A 255 1.61 -1.92 0.87
N LEU A 256 0.91 -1.40 1.89
CA LEU A 256 1.40 -0.28 2.71
C LEU A 256 2.76 -0.58 3.38
N ASN A 257 2.98 -1.83 3.76
CA ASN A 257 4.20 -2.28 4.44
C ASN A 257 4.87 -3.48 3.73
N TYR A 258 4.40 -3.85 2.53
CA TYR A 258 4.99 -4.95 1.78
C TYR A 258 6.39 -4.55 1.30
N LYS A 259 7.40 -5.25 1.83
CA LYS A 259 8.80 -5.09 1.47
C LYS A 259 9.49 -6.45 1.57
N PRO A 260 9.39 -7.31 0.54
CA PRO A 260 10.12 -8.57 0.53
C PRO A 260 11.61 -8.28 0.67
N ASN A 261 12.31 -9.03 1.51
CA ASN A 261 13.76 -8.91 1.61
C ASN A 261 14.39 -9.82 0.56
N LEU A 262 14.61 -9.29 -0.64
CA LEU A 262 15.13 -10.06 -1.76
C LEU A 262 16.60 -10.45 -1.58
N ASP A 263 17.31 -9.84 -0.63
CA ASP A 263 18.68 -10.24 -0.23
C ASP A 263 18.74 -11.63 0.40
N LEU A 264 17.61 -12.20 0.82
CA LEU A 264 17.55 -13.55 1.39
C LEU A 264 17.44 -14.65 0.33
N TYR A 265 17.30 -14.28 -0.95
CA TYR A 265 17.10 -15.20 -2.06
C TYR A 265 18.32 -15.20 -2.99
N PRO A 266 18.61 -16.32 -3.68
CA PRO A 266 19.58 -16.35 -4.76
C PRO A 266 19.28 -15.25 -5.80
N GLU A 267 20.32 -14.61 -6.32
CA GLU A 267 20.19 -13.45 -7.22
C GLU A 267 19.24 -13.70 -8.39
N LYS A 268 19.33 -14.87 -9.03
CA LYS A 268 18.45 -15.25 -10.14
C LYS A 268 16.96 -15.28 -9.76
N LEU A 269 16.63 -15.79 -8.56
CA LEU A 269 15.25 -15.83 -8.08
C LEU A 269 14.77 -14.45 -7.66
N ALA A 270 15.64 -13.68 -7.00
CA ALA A 270 15.39 -12.31 -6.59
C ALA A 270 15.10 -11.40 -7.80
N HIS A 271 15.89 -11.54 -8.86
CA HIS A 271 15.69 -10.85 -10.14
C HIS A 271 14.38 -11.28 -10.81
N ALA A 272 14.11 -12.59 -10.93
CA ALA A 272 12.85 -13.09 -11.50
C ALA A 272 11.62 -12.57 -10.74
N PHE A 273 11.69 -12.49 -9.40
CA PHE A 273 10.64 -11.90 -8.58
C PHE A 273 10.36 -10.44 -8.97
N ALA A 274 11.41 -9.62 -9.07
CA ALA A 274 11.27 -8.21 -9.47
C ALA A 274 10.72 -8.07 -10.90
N THR A 275 11.16 -8.94 -11.82
CA THR A 275 10.63 -9.02 -13.20
C THR A 275 9.13 -9.30 -13.22
N VAL A 276 8.66 -10.26 -12.43
CA VAL A 276 7.23 -10.55 -12.37
C VAL A 276 6.47 -9.42 -11.66
N GLU A 277 7.03 -8.79 -10.63
CA GLU A 277 6.38 -7.66 -9.96
C GLU A 277 6.20 -6.46 -10.90
N MET A 278 7.23 -6.09 -11.66
CA MET A 278 7.20 -4.96 -12.59
C MET A 278 6.39 -5.23 -13.87
N LYS A 279 6.15 -6.50 -14.20
CA LYS A 279 5.28 -6.92 -15.32
C LYS A 279 3.87 -7.33 -14.87
N GLY A 280 3.62 -7.35 -13.56
CA GLY A 280 2.38 -7.87 -12.98
C GLY A 280 1.18 -6.93 -13.16
N GLY A 281 -0.02 -7.51 -13.18
CA GLY A 281 -1.28 -6.77 -13.33
C GLY A 281 -1.53 -5.75 -12.22
N GLU A 282 -1.15 -6.06 -10.97
CA GLU A 282 -1.25 -5.14 -9.83
C GLU A 282 -0.38 -3.89 -10.05
N PHE A 283 0.86 -4.04 -10.56
CA PHE A 283 1.71 -2.88 -10.88
C PHE A 283 1.10 -2.07 -12.01
N LYS A 284 0.69 -2.73 -13.11
CA LYS A 284 0.06 -2.09 -14.26
C LYS A 284 -1.15 -1.26 -13.89
N HIS A 285 -2.08 -1.84 -13.13
CA HIS A 285 -3.28 -1.14 -12.68
C HIS A 285 -2.96 0.09 -11.82
N ASN A 286 -2.04 -0.04 -10.86
CA ASN A 286 -1.64 1.10 -10.03
C ASN A 286 -0.91 2.19 -10.84
N PHE A 287 -0.08 1.80 -11.81
CA PHE A 287 0.61 2.72 -12.71
C PHE A 287 -0.39 3.54 -13.53
N GLU A 288 -1.32 2.87 -14.21
CA GLU A 288 -2.34 3.50 -15.05
C GLU A 288 -3.26 4.41 -14.23
N LEU A 289 -3.68 3.95 -13.06
CA LEU A 289 -4.53 4.73 -12.15
C LEU A 289 -3.83 6.01 -11.69
N LEU A 290 -2.56 5.92 -11.27
CA LEU A 290 -1.78 7.09 -10.87
C LEU A 290 -1.51 8.03 -12.05
N ALA A 291 -1.16 7.50 -13.22
CA ALA A 291 -0.93 8.29 -14.43
C ALA A 291 -2.18 9.09 -14.80
N LYS A 292 -3.36 8.45 -14.77
CA LYS A 292 -4.64 9.09 -15.00
C LYS A 292 -4.91 10.21 -13.98
N TYR A 293 -4.77 9.95 -12.69
CA TYR A 293 -5.03 10.96 -11.66
C TYR A 293 -4.06 12.14 -11.74
N VAL A 294 -2.78 11.89 -12.07
CA VAL A 294 -1.83 12.98 -12.32
C VAL A 294 -2.24 13.80 -13.54
N ALA A 295 -2.72 13.17 -14.62
CA ALA A 295 -3.22 13.88 -15.80
C ALA A 295 -4.47 14.73 -15.50
N GLU A 296 -5.45 14.21 -14.76
CA GLU A 296 -6.65 14.95 -14.32
C GLU A 296 -6.28 16.16 -13.44
N MET A 297 -5.38 15.95 -12.46
CA MET A 297 -4.85 17.04 -11.63
C MET A 297 -4.09 18.07 -12.46
N LYS A 298 -3.32 17.63 -13.46
CA LYS A 298 -2.58 18.53 -14.35
C LYS A 298 -3.51 19.42 -15.16
N GLN A 299 -4.59 18.88 -15.71
CA GLN A 299 -5.59 19.68 -16.43
C GLN A 299 -6.18 20.79 -15.55
N THR A 300 -6.31 20.53 -14.24
CA THR A 300 -6.83 21.50 -13.28
C THR A 300 -5.77 22.54 -12.88
N LEU A 301 -4.53 22.11 -12.65
CA LEU A 301 -3.45 22.97 -12.12
C LEU A 301 -2.66 23.72 -13.20
N SER A 302 -2.56 23.18 -14.41
CA SER A 302 -1.88 23.80 -15.57
C SER A 302 -2.72 23.62 -16.84
N PRO A 303 -3.82 24.41 -16.98
CA PRO A 303 -4.71 24.32 -18.15
C PRO A 303 -4.01 24.63 -19.48
N ASP A 304 -2.89 25.35 -19.44
CA ASP A 304 -2.03 25.67 -20.58
C ASP A 304 -1.15 24.49 -21.04
N GLY A 305 -1.27 23.33 -20.40
CA GLY A 305 -0.61 22.09 -20.79
C GLY A 305 0.87 22.00 -20.40
N LYS A 306 1.42 23.01 -19.71
CA LYS A 306 2.81 23.00 -19.25
C LYS A 306 3.04 21.97 -18.15
N LYS A 307 4.31 21.62 -17.94
CA LYS A 307 4.71 20.78 -16.81
C LYS A 307 4.39 21.49 -15.50
N LEU A 308 3.91 20.71 -14.52
CA LEU A 308 3.61 21.22 -13.20
C LEU A 308 4.88 21.73 -12.51
N THR A 309 4.76 22.88 -11.86
CA THR A 309 5.81 23.48 -11.04
C THR A 309 6.09 22.62 -9.79
N ALA A 310 7.17 22.93 -9.05
CA ALA A 310 7.50 22.22 -7.83
C ALA A 310 6.36 22.25 -6.79
N ASP A 311 5.70 23.40 -6.64
CA ASP A 311 4.61 23.59 -5.67
C ASP A 311 3.33 22.86 -6.10
N GLN A 312 2.98 22.93 -7.39
CA GLN A 312 1.87 22.14 -7.93
C GLN A 312 2.12 20.64 -7.80
N MET A 313 3.36 20.21 -8.06
CA MET A 313 3.76 18.82 -7.85
C MET A 313 3.70 18.41 -6.39
N LEU A 314 3.98 19.31 -5.45
CA LEU A 314 3.81 19.02 -4.03
C LEU A 314 2.34 18.73 -3.73
N GLN A 315 1.41 19.57 -4.21
CA GLN A 315 -0.04 19.35 -4.05
C GLN A 315 -0.52 18.01 -4.65
N VAL A 316 -0.03 17.66 -5.85
CA VAL A 316 -0.37 16.38 -6.50
C VAL A 316 0.15 15.20 -5.70
N ARG A 317 1.42 15.24 -5.29
CA ARG A 317 2.04 14.18 -4.48
C ARG A 317 1.32 14.03 -3.16
N ASP A 318 0.99 15.15 -2.53
CA ASP A 318 0.29 15.14 -1.26
C ASP A 318 -1.10 14.51 -1.39
N SER A 319 -1.81 14.77 -2.48
CA SER A 319 -3.13 14.19 -2.71
C SER A 319 -3.10 12.69 -3.03
N LEU A 320 -2.13 12.24 -3.83
CA LEU A 320 -2.18 10.92 -4.48
C LEU A 320 -1.32 9.83 -3.83
N THR A 321 -0.25 10.19 -3.11
CA THR A 321 0.69 9.21 -2.57
C THR A 321 0.00 8.26 -1.59
N LYS A 322 0.23 6.96 -1.73
CA LYS A 322 -0.28 5.87 -0.87
C LYS A 322 0.83 5.15 -0.10
N ASN A 323 2.09 5.49 -0.34
CA ASN A 323 3.28 4.83 0.21
C ASN A 323 3.44 3.38 -0.28
N PHE A 324 3.06 3.12 -1.53
CA PHE A 324 3.32 1.83 -2.17
C PHE A 324 4.76 1.73 -2.64
N LYS A 325 5.33 0.53 -2.50
CA LYS A 325 6.64 0.18 -3.03
C LYS A 325 6.51 -1.08 -3.89
N PHE A 326 7.22 -1.08 -5.01
CA PHE A 326 7.38 -2.22 -5.92
C PHE A 326 8.87 -2.57 -5.96
N ALA A 327 9.23 -3.86 -5.92
CA ALA A 327 10.61 -4.28 -6.13
C ALA A 327 10.93 -4.07 -7.63
N ALA A 328 11.64 -2.99 -7.92
CA ALA A 328 11.99 -2.59 -9.27
C ALA A 328 13.19 -3.35 -9.83
N GLY A 329 13.96 -4.01 -8.96
CA GLY A 329 15.11 -4.80 -9.35
C GLY A 329 15.94 -5.20 -8.15
N VAL A 330 16.95 -6.03 -8.39
CA VAL A 330 17.93 -6.44 -7.39
C VAL A 330 19.31 -6.27 -8.01
N LEU A 331 20.17 -5.50 -7.34
CA LEU A 331 21.55 -5.29 -7.75
C LEU A 331 22.29 -6.62 -7.85
N SER A 332 23.15 -6.77 -8.85
CA SER A 332 24.17 -7.82 -8.84
C SER A 332 25.12 -7.65 -7.65
N ALA A 333 25.82 -8.73 -7.27
CA ALA A 333 26.83 -8.66 -6.22
C ALA A 333 27.86 -7.54 -6.48
N GLU A 334 28.34 -7.43 -7.72
CA GLU A 334 29.29 -6.40 -8.16
C GLU A 334 28.72 -4.98 -8.01
N SER A 335 27.48 -4.77 -8.46
CA SER A 335 26.82 -3.46 -8.36
C SER A 335 26.56 -3.09 -6.91
N LYS A 336 26.19 -4.06 -6.07
CA LYS A 336 25.94 -3.85 -4.63
C LYS A 336 27.22 -3.41 -3.91
N ASP A 337 28.35 -4.04 -4.22
CA ASP A 337 29.66 -3.69 -3.68
C ASP A 337 30.12 -2.31 -4.15
N LEU A 338 29.94 -1.99 -5.44
CA LEU A 338 30.24 -0.66 -5.99
C LEU A 338 29.45 0.45 -5.26
N LEU A 339 28.17 0.19 -5.00
CA LEU A 339 27.27 1.11 -4.28
C LEU A 339 27.56 1.17 -2.77
N LYS A 340 28.41 0.27 -2.23
CA LYS A 340 28.66 0.10 -0.78
C LYS A 340 27.36 -0.07 0.01
N SER A 341 26.37 -0.73 -0.58
CA SER A 341 25.06 -0.92 0.02
C SER A 341 24.97 -2.24 0.79
N LYS A 342 24.28 -2.24 1.94
CA LYS A 342 24.04 -3.48 2.70
C LYS A 342 22.86 -4.29 2.14
N THR A 343 22.01 -3.68 1.31
CA THR A 343 20.90 -4.33 0.59
C THR A 343 21.11 -4.23 -0.92
N GLY A 344 20.66 -5.24 -1.66
CA GLY A 344 20.58 -5.24 -3.12
C GLY A 344 19.18 -4.90 -3.65
N THR A 345 18.16 -4.88 -2.80
CA THR A 345 16.77 -4.67 -3.24
C THR A 345 16.53 -3.20 -3.59
N VAL A 346 16.10 -2.93 -4.83
CA VAL A 346 15.81 -1.59 -5.33
C VAL A 346 14.30 -1.37 -5.41
N TRP A 347 13.82 -0.30 -4.80
CA TRP A 347 12.39 0.03 -4.72
C TRP A 347 12.00 1.11 -5.72
N LEU A 348 10.86 0.92 -6.39
CA LEU A 348 10.12 2.00 -7.05
C LEU A 348 8.93 2.37 -6.17
N SER A 349 8.85 3.63 -5.76
CA SER A 349 7.71 4.15 -5.01
C SER A 349 6.67 4.78 -5.94
N ASP A 350 5.42 4.79 -5.48
CA ASP A 350 4.36 5.61 -6.08
C ASP A 350 4.72 7.10 -6.14
N ASP A 351 5.41 7.64 -5.13
CA ASP A 351 5.93 9.01 -5.12
C ASP A 351 6.92 9.27 -6.28
N THR A 352 7.79 8.32 -6.61
CA THR A 352 8.68 8.43 -7.77
C THR A 352 7.86 8.37 -9.06
N LEU A 353 6.88 7.47 -9.18
CA LEU A 353 6.01 7.39 -10.35
C LEU A 353 5.28 8.72 -10.61
N ILE A 354 4.66 9.30 -9.59
CA ILE A 354 3.95 10.58 -9.66
C ILE A 354 4.87 11.69 -10.22
N LYS A 355 6.12 11.76 -9.74
CA LYS A 355 7.11 12.71 -10.25
C LYS A 355 7.51 12.43 -11.70
N GLN A 356 7.68 11.16 -12.04
CA GLN A 356 8.10 10.78 -13.39
C GLN A 356 7.01 11.07 -14.42
N PHE A 357 5.71 10.91 -14.10
CA PHE A 357 4.63 11.28 -15.03
C PHE A 357 4.72 12.73 -15.50
N ASN A 358 4.91 13.68 -14.57
CA ASN A 358 5.13 15.08 -14.95
C ASN A 358 6.46 15.30 -15.70
N SER A 359 7.50 14.56 -15.33
CA SER A 359 8.84 14.71 -15.94
C SER A 359 8.93 14.14 -17.36
N ARG A 360 8.20 13.05 -17.62
CA ARG A 360 8.15 12.29 -18.89
C ARG A 360 6.95 12.68 -19.75
N ASP A 361 6.13 13.62 -19.29
CA ASP A 361 5.02 14.14 -20.05
C ASP A 361 5.41 14.55 -21.48
N GLY A 362 4.61 14.09 -22.45
CA GLY A 362 4.85 14.24 -23.89
C GLY A 362 5.95 13.35 -24.47
N GLN A 363 6.52 12.42 -23.69
CA GLN A 363 7.49 11.43 -24.18
C GLN A 363 6.79 10.08 -24.38
N ASP A 364 7.26 9.34 -25.37
CA ASP A 364 6.90 7.92 -25.56
C ASP A 364 7.66 7.08 -24.52
N PHE A 365 7.19 7.16 -23.27
CA PHE A 365 7.79 6.50 -22.12
C PHE A 365 6.71 6.15 -21.10
N GLY A 366 6.47 4.86 -20.93
CA GLY A 366 5.36 4.35 -20.16
C GLY A 366 5.68 3.02 -19.51
N ILE A 367 4.62 2.28 -19.23
CA ILE A 367 4.69 1.04 -18.47
C ILE A 367 5.64 0.00 -19.09
N ASP A 368 5.72 -0.06 -20.42
CA ASP A 368 6.55 -1.02 -21.13
C ASP A 368 8.04 -0.80 -20.82
N GLU A 369 8.51 0.44 -20.75
CA GLU A 369 9.89 0.71 -20.32
C GLU A 369 10.09 0.35 -18.84
N TYR A 370 9.11 0.61 -17.97
CA TYR A 370 9.22 0.23 -16.55
C TYR A 370 9.34 -1.28 -16.34
N ALA A 371 8.87 -2.10 -17.30
CA ALA A 371 9.06 -3.54 -17.29
C ALA A 371 10.52 -3.97 -17.46
N ASP A 372 11.39 -3.08 -17.96
CA ASP A 372 12.83 -3.31 -18.15
C ASP A 372 13.68 -2.88 -16.94
N LEU A 373 13.09 -2.22 -15.93
CA LEU A 373 13.78 -1.80 -14.71
C LEU A 373 14.57 -2.94 -14.01
N PRO A 374 14.03 -4.17 -13.90
CA PRO A 374 14.76 -5.27 -13.26
C PRO A 374 16.06 -5.62 -13.97
N ASP A 375 16.08 -5.54 -15.30
CA ASP A 375 17.25 -5.90 -16.12
C ASP A 375 18.32 -4.80 -16.06
N ILE A 376 17.93 -3.53 -16.12
CA ILE A 376 18.88 -2.40 -15.95
C ILE A 376 19.48 -2.33 -14.55
N VAL A 377 18.73 -2.70 -13.52
CA VAL A 377 19.22 -2.73 -12.13
C VAL A 377 20.17 -3.90 -11.90
N ASN A 378 19.85 -5.08 -12.44
CA ASN A 378 20.65 -6.29 -12.20
C ASN A 378 21.88 -6.38 -13.12
N SER A 379 21.75 -6.01 -14.39
CA SER A 379 22.79 -6.16 -15.42
C SER A 379 22.96 -4.88 -16.26
N PRO A 380 23.36 -3.75 -15.68
CA PRO A 380 23.62 -2.53 -16.45
C PRO A 380 24.82 -2.70 -17.39
N ASP A 381 24.78 -2.03 -18.54
CA ASP A 381 25.92 -1.94 -19.46
C ASP A 381 27.01 -1.01 -18.91
N LYS A 382 26.61 0.01 -18.14
CA LYS A 382 27.53 0.92 -17.46
C LYS A 382 26.90 1.50 -16.21
N ILE A 383 27.70 1.63 -15.16
CA ILE A 383 27.35 2.39 -13.94
C ILE A 383 28.26 3.61 -13.88
N ILE A 384 27.66 4.78 -13.72
CA ILE A 384 28.36 6.04 -13.43
C ILE A 384 27.98 6.48 -12.03
N VAL A 385 28.99 6.78 -11.21
CA VAL A 385 28.82 7.30 -9.86
C VAL A 385 29.15 8.78 -9.89
N ASP A 386 28.21 9.62 -9.46
CA ASP A 386 28.43 11.05 -9.28
C ASP A 386 27.92 11.53 -7.90
N GLU A 387 28.05 12.82 -7.64
CA GLU A 387 27.60 13.43 -6.38
C GLU A 387 26.07 13.36 -6.17
N PHE A 388 25.29 13.12 -7.23
CA PHE A 388 23.83 13.13 -7.22
C PHE A 388 23.21 11.73 -7.17
N GLY A 389 24.00 10.67 -7.41
CA GLY A 389 23.58 9.29 -7.22
C GLY A 389 24.31 8.30 -8.13
N TYR A 390 23.65 7.16 -8.36
CA TYR A 390 24.19 6.07 -9.16
C TYR A 390 23.38 5.95 -10.45
N GLN A 391 24.03 6.13 -11.58
CA GLN A 391 23.40 6.12 -12.91
C GLN A 391 23.66 4.79 -13.59
N PHE A 392 22.62 4.01 -13.81
CA PHE A 392 22.64 2.71 -14.46
C PHE A 392 22.15 2.89 -15.90
N TYR A 393 23.00 2.54 -16.86
CA TYR A 393 22.70 2.61 -18.29
C TYR A 393 22.50 1.22 -18.85
N LYS A 394 21.48 1.03 -19.69
CA LYS A 394 21.28 -0.20 -20.45
C LYS A 394 20.62 0.07 -21.79
N ASP A 395 21.10 -0.58 -22.85
CA ASP A 395 20.42 -0.64 -24.14
C ASP A 395 19.51 -1.87 -24.17
N VAL A 396 18.21 -1.65 -24.34
CA VAL A 396 17.21 -2.71 -24.45
C VAL A 396 16.53 -2.57 -25.80
N ASN A 397 16.85 -3.47 -26.73
CA ASN A 397 16.27 -3.49 -28.09
C ASN A 397 16.39 -2.14 -28.83
N GLY A 398 17.52 -1.43 -28.67
CA GLY A 398 17.76 -0.11 -29.28
C GLY A 398 17.22 1.05 -28.46
N LYS A 399 16.48 0.80 -27.38
CA LYS A 399 16.06 1.82 -26.41
C LYS A 399 17.15 1.99 -25.38
N LYS A 400 17.82 3.15 -25.43
CA LYS A 400 18.84 3.55 -24.46
C LYS A 400 18.18 4.07 -23.20
N LEU A 401 18.27 3.31 -22.13
CA LEU A 401 17.62 3.58 -20.85
C LEU A 401 18.63 4.03 -19.80
N LEU A 402 18.16 4.89 -18.90
CA LEU A 402 18.90 5.37 -17.75
C LEU A 402 18.02 5.31 -16.50
N ALA A 403 18.42 4.50 -15.53
CA ALA A 403 17.88 4.48 -14.18
C ALA A 403 18.85 5.20 -13.24
N VAL A 404 18.34 6.18 -12.48
CA VAL A 404 19.11 6.86 -11.42
C VAL A 404 18.66 6.28 -10.09
N LEU A 405 19.58 5.67 -9.36
CA LEU A 405 19.35 5.06 -8.06
C LEU A 405 19.88 5.94 -6.93
N LYS A 406 19.14 5.98 -5.84
CA LYS A 406 19.52 6.66 -4.59
C LYS A 406 19.62 5.64 -3.46
N VAL A 407 20.79 5.60 -2.82
CA VAL A 407 21.04 4.77 -1.63
C VAL A 407 20.77 5.60 -0.37
N LEU A 408 19.90 5.09 0.50
CA LEU A 408 19.62 5.66 1.81
C LEU A 408 20.32 4.82 2.88
N SER A 409 21.59 5.16 3.16
CA SER A 409 22.47 4.33 3.99
C SER A 409 22.02 4.15 5.44
N ARG A 410 21.24 5.09 5.99
CA ARG A 410 20.72 5.00 7.37
C ARG A 410 19.56 4.03 7.46
N GLU A 411 18.69 4.03 6.46
CA GLU A 411 17.49 3.20 6.38
C GLU A 411 17.76 1.82 5.75
N ASN A 412 18.95 1.64 5.16
CA ASN A 412 19.31 0.46 4.37
C ASN A 412 18.28 0.18 3.26
N GLU A 413 17.94 1.22 2.48
CA GLU A 413 17.03 1.13 1.36
C GLU A 413 17.65 1.77 0.11
N ILE A 414 17.36 1.20 -1.07
CA ILE A 414 17.72 1.79 -2.37
C ILE A 414 16.43 2.11 -3.12
N PHE A 415 16.37 3.28 -3.75
CA PHE A 415 15.21 3.69 -4.53
C PHE A 415 15.58 4.12 -5.94
N VAL A 416 14.70 3.83 -6.89
CA VAL A 416 14.68 4.51 -8.18
C VAL A 416 14.27 5.97 -7.94
N GLN A 417 15.15 6.90 -8.32
CA GLN A 417 14.92 8.35 -8.24
C GLN A 417 14.38 8.91 -9.56
N SER A 418 14.85 8.39 -10.69
CA SER A 418 14.37 8.73 -12.02
C SER A 418 14.63 7.58 -12.98
N PHE A 419 13.78 7.43 -13.99
CA PHE A 419 13.94 6.46 -15.05
C PHE A 419 13.48 7.08 -16.38
N ARG A 420 14.30 6.99 -17.42
CA ARG A 420 14.09 7.72 -18.67
C ARG A 420 14.88 7.14 -19.84
N LEU A 421 14.43 7.46 -21.05
CA LEU A 421 15.25 7.35 -22.26
C LEU A 421 16.41 8.36 -22.24
N VAL A 422 17.53 7.98 -22.85
CA VAL A 422 18.70 8.84 -23.05
C VAL A 422 18.93 9.08 -24.53
N SER A 423 19.21 10.33 -24.89
CA SER A 423 19.59 10.66 -26.27
C SER A 423 20.92 10.02 -26.66
N ASP A 424 21.14 9.79 -27.95
CA ASP A 424 22.42 9.29 -28.48
C ASP A 424 23.62 10.14 -28.04
N LYS A 425 23.43 11.46 -27.96
CA LYS A 425 24.47 12.38 -27.48
C LYS A 425 24.83 12.11 -26.02
N GLN A 426 23.84 11.94 -25.16
CA GLN A 426 24.04 11.62 -23.74
C GLN A 426 24.65 10.23 -23.57
N TRP A 427 24.18 9.24 -24.32
CA TRP A 427 24.74 7.88 -24.32
C TRP A 427 26.22 7.90 -24.72
N LYS A 428 26.56 8.50 -25.87
CA LYS A 428 27.96 8.64 -26.30
C LYS A 428 28.81 9.37 -25.26
N LYS A 429 28.29 10.42 -24.61
CA LYS A 429 29.01 11.11 -23.54
C LYS A 429 29.26 10.20 -22.34
N ALA A 430 28.26 9.42 -21.91
CA ALA A 430 28.36 8.51 -20.78
C ALA A 430 29.35 7.36 -21.04
N PHE A 431 29.45 6.88 -22.28
CA PHE A 431 30.32 5.76 -22.67
C PHE A 431 31.68 6.15 -23.23
N LYS A 432 32.01 7.45 -23.30
CA LYS A 432 33.39 7.88 -23.57
C LYS A 432 34.27 7.48 -22.37
N GLU A 433 35.41 6.89 -22.68
CA GLU A 433 36.47 6.54 -21.72
C GLU A 433 37.20 7.79 -21.22
#